data_AF-A0A2R9UEY8-F1
#
_entry.id   AF-A0A2R9UEY8-F1
#
_cell.length_a   1.000
_cell.length_b   1.000
_cell.length_c   1.000
_cell.angle_alpha   90.00
_cell.angle_beta   90.00
_cell.angle_gamma   90.00
#
_symmetry.space_group_name_H-M   'P 1'
#
loop_
_entity.id
_entity.type
_entity.pdbx_description
1 polymer ?
#
loop_
_entity_poly.entity_id
_entity_poly.type
_entity_poly.pdbx_seq_one_letter_code
_entity_poly.pdbx_strand_id
1 'polypeptide(L)'
;MLVGTPLVRTEDGAILGPDYRRIPGFVKPGFEVPGVVPASSVEPGDTVRLAGQDLLVLTTRANGVPGHVYVEVRNGQGAEVVHEFRDSERVRVVAVGAFDR
;
A
#
# COMPACT_ATOMS: atom_id res chain seq x y z
N MET A 1 3.57 -22.21 8.42
CA MET A 1 3.13 -20.81 8.51
C MET A 1 3.39 -20.36 9.93
N LEU A 2 4.18 -19.31 10.17
CA LEU A 2 4.32 -18.73 11.50
C LEU A 2 2.97 -18.12 11.87
N VAL A 3 2.38 -18.55 12.99
CA VAL A 3 1.12 -17.99 13.50
C VAL A 3 1.40 -16.53 13.87
N GLY A 4 0.65 -15.59 13.28
CA GLY A 4 0.74 -14.15 13.59
C GLY A 4 1.63 -13.31 12.66
N THR A 5 2.12 -13.82 11.53
CA THR A 5 2.78 -12.99 10.52
C THR A 5 1.77 -12.06 9.83
N PRO A 6 1.97 -10.72 9.83
CA PRO A 6 1.10 -9.80 9.09
C PRO A 6 1.19 -10.09 7.59
N LEU A 7 0.08 -9.99 6.88
CA LEU A 7 -0.01 -10.36 5.47
C LEU A 7 -0.47 -9.17 4.65
N VAL A 8 0.05 -9.05 3.43
CA VAL A 8 -0.58 -8.23 2.40
C VAL A 8 -1.70 -9.07 1.78
N ARG A 9 -2.90 -8.49 1.79
CA ARG A 9 -4.11 -9.12 1.25
C ARG A 9 -4.82 -8.16 0.32
N THR A 10 -5.45 -8.69 -0.71
CA THR A 10 -6.41 -7.95 -1.54
C THR A 10 -7.78 -7.89 -0.85
N GLU A 11 -8.66 -7.01 -1.33
CA GLU A 11 -10.01 -6.85 -0.78
C GLU A 11 -10.81 -8.17 -0.77
N ASP A 12 -10.71 -8.96 -1.85
CA ASP A 12 -11.34 -10.27 -1.99
C ASP A 12 -10.71 -11.36 -1.09
N GLY A 13 -9.56 -11.08 -0.47
CA GLY A 13 -8.92 -11.90 0.55
C GLY A 13 -7.77 -12.76 0.06
N ALA A 14 -7.38 -12.63 -1.22
CA ALA A 14 -6.19 -13.30 -1.71
C ALA A 14 -4.95 -12.81 -0.95
N ILE A 15 -4.05 -13.73 -0.63
CA ILE A 15 -2.82 -13.45 0.11
C ILE A 15 -1.71 -13.22 -0.92
N LEU A 16 -1.09 -12.04 -0.89
CA LEU A 16 0.02 -11.70 -1.77
C LEU A 16 1.39 -12.05 -1.14
N GLY A 17 1.46 -12.07 0.19
CA GLY A 17 2.66 -12.45 0.93
C GLY A 17 2.71 -11.82 2.32
N PRO A 18 3.84 -11.96 3.03
CA PRO A 18 4.06 -11.27 4.29
C PRO A 18 4.16 -9.75 4.09
N ASP A 19 3.53 -8.98 4.97
CA ASP A 19 3.78 -7.54 5.06
C ASP A 19 5.03 -7.29 5.92
N TYR A 20 6.21 -7.36 5.30
CA TYR A 20 7.50 -7.16 5.96
C TYR A 20 7.63 -5.78 6.62
N ARG A 21 6.84 -4.79 6.19
CA ARG A 21 6.85 -3.43 6.74
C ARG A 21 6.28 -3.38 8.15
N ARG A 22 5.54 -4.42 8.55
CA ARG A 22 4.92 -4.58 9.88
C ARG A 22 5.64 -5.61 10.76
N ILE A 23 6.75 -6.18 10.28
CA ILE A 23 7.54 -7.15 11.05
C ILE A 23 8.71 -6.42 11.74
N PRO A 24 8.77 -6.40 13.08
CA PRO A 24 9.88 -5.79 13.81
C PRO A 24 11.25 -6.32 13.35
N GLY A 25 12.21 -5.44 13.11
CA GLY A 25 13.57 -5.79 12.70
C GLY A 25 13.76 -6.09 11.20
N PHE A 26 12.69 -6.12 10.40
CA PHE A 26 12.79 -6.25 8.92
C PHE A 26 12.71 -4.91 8.20
N VAL A 27 12.21 -3.88 8.88
CA VAL A 27 12.03 -2.55 8.30
C VAL A 27 13.40 -1.88 8.07
N LYS A 28 13.69 -1.54 6.82
CA LYS A 28 14.86 -0.74 6.46
C LYS A 28 14.68 0.70 6.99
N PRO A 29 15.74 1.36 7.50
CA PRO A 29 15.68 2.78 7.85
C PRO A 29 15.09 3.61 6.70
N GLY A 30 14.07 4.42 6.99
CA GLY A 30 13.36 5.23 5.99
C GLY A 30 12.20 4.52 5.25
N PHE A 31 11.87 3.28 5.61
CA PHE A 31 10.72 2.50 5.11
C PHE A 31 9.72 2.17 6.23
N GLU A 32 9.51 3.11 7.14
CA GLU A 32 8.57 2.94 8.24
C GLU A 32 7.14 3.30 7.80
N VAL A 33 6.20 2.42 8.11
CA VAL A 33 4.77 2.65 7.94
C VAL A 33 4.08 2.57 9.32
N PRO A 34 3.19 3.51 9.68
CA PRO A 34 2.83 4.74 8.94
C PRO A 34 4.01 5.69 8.73
N GLY A 35 4.07 6.34 7.56
CA GLY A 35 5.19 7.19 7.17
C GLY A 35 5.20 7.58 5.70
N VAL A 36 6.33 8.07 5.22
CA VAL A 36 6.54 8.39 3.80
C VAL A 36 7.38 7.28 3.18
N VAL A 37 6.89 6.67 2.10
CA VAL A 37 7.55 5.56 1.39
C VAL A 37 7.57 5.84 -0.12
N PRO A 38 8.43 5.18 -0.90
CA PRO A 38 8.31 5.20 -2.36
C PRO A 38 6.95 4.61 -2.79
N ALA A 39 6.38 5.11 -3.88
CA ALA A 39 5.10 4.64 -4.43
C ALA A 39 5.14 3.15 -4.76
N SER A 40 6.30 2.63 -5.17
CA SER A 40 6.53 1.20 -5.40
C SER A 40 6.42 0.31 -4.16
N SER A 41 6.33 0.89 -2.95
CA SER A 41 6.18 0.17 -1.68
C SER A 41 4.78 0.30 -1.07
N VAL A 42 3.87 0.93 -1.80
CA VAL A 42 2.44 0.96 -1.46
C VAL A 42 1.84 -0.40 -1.80
N GLU A 43 1.03 -0.93 -0.89
CA GLU A 43 0.44 -2.26 -1.00
C GLU A 43 -1.09 -2.19 -0.84
N PRO A 44 -1.83 -3.20 -1.35
CA PRO A 44 -3.25 -3.36 -1.04
C PRO A 44 -3.53 -3.33 0.46
N GLY A 45 -4.57 -2.59 0.85
CA GLY A 45 -4.96 -2.41 2.25
C GLY A 45 -4.21 -1.29 2.98
N ASP A 46 -3.30 -0.59 2.31
CA ASP A 46 -2.76 0.67 2.82
C ASP A 46 -3.82 1.78 2.76
N THR A 47 -3.73 2.75 3.67
CA THR A 47 -4.40 4.03 3.53
C THR A 47 -3.36 5.08 3.21
N VAL A 48 -3.52 5.80 2.10
CA VAL A 48 -2.61 6.85 1.63
C VAL A 48 -3.25 8.23 1.73
N ARG A 49 -2.44 9.25 2.05
CA ARG A 49 -2.86 10.66 2.07
C ARG A 49 -2.52 11.32 0.73
N LEU A 50 -3.52 11.56 -0.12
CA LEU A 50 -3.36 12.23 -1.42
C LEU A 50 -4.28 13.45 -1.48
N ALA A 51 -3.76 14.60 -1.94
CA ALA A 51 -4.52 15.85 -2.06
C ALA A 51 -5.36 16.22 -0.81
N GLY A 52 -4.87 15.88 0.39
CA GLY A 52 -5.57 16.14 1.66
C GLY A 52 -6.60 15.09 2.08
N GLN A 53 -6.82 14.04 1.30
CA GLN A 53 -7.77 12.96 1.57
C GLN A 53 -7.07 11.65 1.95
N ASP A 54 -7.67 10.89 2.86
CA ASP A 54 -7.27 9.51 3.16
C ASP A 54 -8.02 8.56 2.23
N LEU A 55 -7.26 7.78 1.45
CA LEU A 55 -7.77 6.90 0.41
C LEU A 55 -7.26 5.48 0.65
N LEU A 56 -8.15 4.50 0.62
CA LEU A 56 -7.83 3.08 0.79
C LEU A 56 -7.27 2.52 -0.52
N VAL A 57 -6.11 1.89 -0.49
CA VAL A 57 -5.50 1.22 -1.64
C VAL A 57 -6.17 -0.13 -1.85
N LEU A 58 -6.75 -0.31 -3.03
CA LEU A 58 -7.40 -1.55 -3.44
C LEU A 58 -6.42 -2.50 -4.12
N THR A 59 -5.61 -1.97 -5.06
CA THR A 59 -4.59 -2.73 -5.77
C THR A 59 -3.47 -1.82 -6.27
N THR A 60 -2.29 -2.41 -6.48
CA THR A 60 -1.17 -1.78 -7.16
C THR A 60 -0.79 -2.56 -8.41
N ARG A 61 -0.33 -1.88 -9.47
CA ARG A 61 0.08 -2.49 -10.74
C ARG A 61 1.33 -1.79 -11.27
N ALA A 62 2.29 -2.56 -11.77
CA ALA A 62 3.52 -2.05 -12.40
C ALA A 62 3.56 -2.25 -13.93
N ASN A 63 2.44 -2.66 -14.52
CA ASN A 63 2.34 -2.88 -15.97
C ASN A 63 1.95 -1.56 -16.65
N GLY A 64 2.75 -1.10 -17.62
CA GLY A 64 2.54 0.16 -18.32
C GLY A 64 3.86 0.81 -18.72
N VAL A 65 4.06 2.06 -18.29
CA VAL A 65 5.31 2.80 -18.52
C VAL A 65 6.40 2.30 -17.58
N PRO A 66 7.61 1.95 -18.07
CA PRO A 66 8.74 1.58 -17.21
C PRO A 66 9.06 2.68 -16.18
N GLY A 67 9.23 2.28 -14.91
CA GLY A 67 9.50 3.21 -13.80
C GLY A 67 8.25 3.87 -13.20
N HIS A 68 7.06 3.39 -13.54
CA HIS A 68 5.80 3.88 -13.01
C HIS A 68 5.04 2.78 -12.28
N VAL A 69 4.21 3.20 -11.31
CA VAL A 69 3.26 2.33 -10.61
C VAL A 69 1.87 2.98 -10.62
N TYR A 70 0.85 2.15 -10.79
CA TYR A 70 -0.55 2.54 -10.80
C TYR A 70 -1.19 2.04 -9.52
N VAL A 71 -1.71 2.96 -8.72
CA VAL A 71 -2.33 2.68 -7.42
C VAL A 71 -3.81 2.99 -7.52
N GLU A 72 -4.62 1.95 -7.45
CA GLU A 72 -6.08 2.06 -7.44
C GLU A 72 -6.54 2.28 -6.00
N VAL A 73 -7.27 3.37 -5.76
CA VAL A 73 -7.69 3.79 -4.42
C VAL A 73 -9.19 4.09 -4.35
N ARG A 74 -9.79 3.89 -3.17
CA ARG A 74 -11.18 4.22 -2.87
C ARG A 74 -11.27 5.24 -1.75
N ASN A 75 -12.10 6.27 -1.93
CA ASN A 75 -12.38 7.24 -0.87
C ASN A 75 -13.47 6.73 0.09
N GLY A 76 -13.69 7.45 1.19
CA GLY A 76 -14.73 7.10 2.18
C GLY A 76 -16.18 7.19 1.67
N GLN A 77 -16.40 7.68 0.45
CA GLN A 77 -17.71 7.74 -0.21
C GLN A 77 -17.89 6.62 -1.26
N GLY A 78 -16.89 5.75 -1.44
CA GLY A 78 -16.92 4.64 -2.39
C GLY A 78 -16.46 4.99 -3.81
N ALA A 79 -16.01 6.23 -4.07
CA ALA A 79 -15.47 6.58 -5.37
C ALA A 79 -14.06 6.01 -5.54
N GLU A 80 -13.78 5.43 -6.71
CA GLU A 80 -12.53 4.79 -7.05
C GLU A 80 -11.76 5.59 -8.11
N VAL A 81 -10.45 5.71 -7.92
CA VAL A 81 -9.55 6.45 -8.80
C VAL A 81 -8.25 5.68 -8.94
N VAL A 82 -7.66 5.69 -10.14
CA VAL A 82 -6.30 5.19 -10.36
C VAL A 82 -5.34 6.38 -10.41
N HIS A 83 -4.35 6.37 -9.53
CA HIS A 83 -3.24 7.31 -9.54
C HIS A 83 -2.01 6.67 -10.19
N GLU A 84 -1.42 7.39 -11.13
CA GLU A 84 -0.12 7.05 -11.68
C GLU A 84 0.98 7.80 -10.90
N PHE A 85 2.00 7.08 -10.48
CA PHE A 85 3.18 7.62 -9.82
C PHE A 85 4.44 7.16 -10.53
N ARG A 86 5.52 7.95 -10.42
CA ARG A 86 6.86 7.37 -10.59
C ARG A 86 7.12 6.41 -9.43
N ASP A 87 7.80 5.31 -9.70
CA ASP A 87 8.11 4.26 -8.69
C ASP A 87 8.83 4.77 -7.43
N SER A 88 9.59 5.84 -7.59
CA SER A 88 10.41 6.54 -6.60
C SER A 88 9.70 7.74 -5.97
N GLU A 89 8.51 8.10 -6.47
CA GLU A 89 7.72 9.19 -5.91
C GLU A 89 7.34 8.89 -4.46
N ARG A 90 7.31 9.93 -3.61
CA ARG A 90 7.14 9.78 -2.17
C ARG A 90 5.67 9.91 -1.79
N VAL A 91 5.08 8.81 -1.34
CA VAL A 91 3.68 8.71 -0.92
C VAL A 91 3.60 8.59 0.60
N ARG A 92 2.68 9.32 1.23
CA ARG A 92 2.41 9.21 2.67
C ARG A 92 1.38 8.12 2.92
N VAL A 93 1.81 7.04 3.56
CA VAL A 93 0.96 5.96 4.08
C VAL A 93 0.62 6.28 5.54
N VAL A 94 -0.67 6.35 5.87
CA VAL A 94 -1.16 6.70 7.21
C VAL A 94 -1.64 5.50 8.02
N ALA A 95 -2.00 4.40 7.35
CA ALA A 95 -2.38 3.13 7.97
C ALA A 95 -2.08 1.98 6.99
N VAL A 96 -2.02 0.75 7.51
CA VAL A 96 -1.71 -0.46 6.75
C VAL A 96 -2.58 -1.63 7.22
N GLY A 97 -2.77 -2.63 6.37
CA GLY A 97 -3.44 -3.88 6.74
C GLY A 97 -4.95 -3.78 6.88
N ALA A 98 -5.62 -2.87 6.16
CA ALA A 98 -7.09 -2.75 6.18
C ALA A 98 -7.82 -4.04 5.76
N PHE A 99 -7.13 -4.93 5.04
CA PHE A 99 -7.66 -6.22 4.59
C PHE A 99 -7.18 -7.41 5.43
N ASP A 100 -6.52 -7.17 6.57
CA ASP A 100 -6.20 -8.22 7.53
C ASP A 100 -7.49 -8.77 8.16
N ARG A 101 -7.85 -9.98 7.79
CA ARG A 101 -8.97 -10.75 8.34
C ARG A 101 -8.59 -12.21 8.53
#